data_AF-A0A9P6UQL0-F1
#
_entry.id   AF-A0A9P6UQL0-F1
#
_cell.length_a   1.000
_cell.length_b   1.000
_cell.length_c   1.000
_cell.angle_alpha   90.00
_cell.angle_beta   90.00
_cell.angle_gamma   90.00
#
_symmetry.space_group_name_H-M   'P 1'
#
loop_
_entity.id
_entity.type
_entity.pdbx_description
1 polymer ?
#
loop_
_entity_poly.entity_id
_entity_poly.type
_entity_poly.pdbx_seq_one_letter_code
_entity_poly.pdbx_strand_id
1 'polypeptide(L)' 'MVNDRTQSAQVKKNNRAEEWLKNAVKDKHVRLIPFSEISKVKYNVAKGGSGTIHLGAWRNMHVAIKEQHNTNDLIKE' A
#
# COMPACT_ATOMS: atom_id res chain seq x y z
N MET A 1 9.38 18.59 24.68
CA MET A 1 8.72 17.37 25.18
C MET A 1 7.62 17.01 24.19
N VAL A 2 7.83 15.96 23.38
CA VAL A 2 6.83 15.53 22.38
C VAL A 2 5.87 14.60 23.09
N ASN A 3 4.58 14.94 23.07
CA ASN A 3 3.52 14.30 23.86
C ASN A 3 3.40 12.78 23.62
N ASP A 4 3.51 11.98 24.68
CA ASP A 4 3.26 10.52 24.73
C ASP A 4 1.89 10.07 24.17
N ARG A 5 0.91 10.98 24.16
CA ARG A 5 -0.44 10.73 23.61
C ARG A 5 -0.43 10.56 22.08
N THR A 6 0.51 11.22 21.40
CA THR A 6 0.57 11.17 19.92
C THR A 6 1.23 9.87 19.45
N GLN A 7 2.27 9.39 20.15
CA GLN A 7 2.91 8.10 19.87
C GLN A 7 1.96 6.92 20.10
N SER A 8 1.22 6.92 21.21
CA SER A 8 0.28 5.84 21.54
C SER A 8 -0.90 5.75 20.56
N ALA A 9 -1.40 6.88 20.04
CA ALA A 9 -2.43 6.89 19.00
C ALA A 9 -1.93 6.38 17.65
N GLN A 10 -0.69 6.73 17.28
CA GLN A 10 -0.06 6.33 16.02
C GLN A 10 0.28 4.84 15.99
N VAL A 11 0.77 4.29 17.11
CA VAL A 11 1.00 2.84 17.28
C VAL A 11 -0.30 2.04 17.23
N LYS A 12 -1.38 2.50 17.89
CA LYS A 12 -2.69 1.83 17.82
C LYS A 12 -3.29 1.83 16.41
N LYS A 13 -3.11 2.90 15.63
CA LYS A 13 -3.64 3.02 14.27
C LYS A 13 -2.92 2.07 13.30
N ASN A 14 -1.62 1.90 13.46
CA ASN A 14 -0.82 0.95 12.68
C ASN A 14 -1.29 -0.50 12.90
N ASN A 15 -1.63 -0.86 14.14
CA ASN A 15 -2.10 -2.22 14.46
C ASN A 15 -3.43 -2.57 13.77
N ARG A 16 -4.38 -1.63 13.69
CA ARG A 16 -5.68 -1.86 13.04
C ARG A 16 -5.54 -2.05 11.53
N ALA A 17 -4.65 -1.29 10.89
CA ALA A 17 -4.45 -1.38 9.45
C ALA A 17 -3.77 -2.70 9.05
N GLU A 18 -2.78 -3.11 9.83
CA GLU A 18 -2.12 -4.38 9.64
C GLU A 18 -3.08 -5.56 9.89
N GLU A 19 -3.93 -5.48 10.92
CA GLU A 19 -4.94 -6.49 11.21
C GLU A 19 -6.00 -6.58 10.10
N TRP A 20 -6.49 -5.44 9.61
CA TRP A 20 -7.39 -5.41 8.46
C TRP A 20 -6.77 -6.06 7.23
N LEU A 21 -5.51 -5.75 6.91
CA LEU A 21 -4.83 -6.34 5.75
C LEU A 21 -4.64 -7.85 5.92
N LYS A 22 -4.24 -8.31 7.11
CA LYS A 22 -4.12 -9.75 7.44
C LYS A 22 -5.46 -10.46 7.24
N ASN A 23 -6.55 -9.88 7.74
CA ASN A 23 -7.89 -10.46 7.59
C ASN A 23 -8.35 -10.42 6.12
N ALA A 24 -8.14 -9.33 5.41
CA ALA A 24 -8.50 -9.22 4.00
C ALA A 24 -7.75 -10.24 3.11
N VAL A 25 -6.49 -10.55 3.44
CA VAL A 25 -5.73 -11.63 2.78
C VAL A 25 -6.30 -13.00 3.16
N LYS A 26 -6.53 -13.25 4.46
CA LYS A 26 -7.09 -14.51 4.97
C LYS A 26 -8.46 -14.83 4.37
N ASP A 27 -9.33 -13.83 4.30
CA ASP A 27 -10.70 -13.91 3.80
C ASP A 27 -10.77 -13.77 2.27
N LYS A 28 -9.62 -13.70 1.60
CA LYS A 28 -9.46 -13.65 0.13
C LYS A 28 -10.11 -12.44 -0.54
N HIS A 29 -10.32 -11.35 0.19
CA HIS A 29 -10.76 -10.07 -0.37
C HIS A 29 -9.64 -9.37 -1.15
N VAL A 30 -8.39 -9.61 -0.78
CA VAL A 30 -7.21 -9.13 -1.51
C VAL A 30 -6.22 -10.27 -1.75
N ARG A 31 -5.44 -10.14 -2.81
CA ARG A 31 -4.37 -11.08 -3.15
C ARG A 31 -3.02 -10.40 -3.07
N LEU A 32 -2.08 -11.03 -2.36
CA LEU A 32 -0.69 -10.65 -2.40
C LEU A 32 -0.06 -11.14 -3.71
N ILE A 33 0.51 -10.20 -4.47
CA ILE A 33 1.25 -10.47 -5.71
C ILE A 33 2.68 -10.01 -5.46
N PRO A 34 3.68 -10.92 -5.47
CA PRO A 34 5.08 -10.53 -5.41
C PRO A 34 5.41 -9.55 -6.54
N PHE A 35 6.11 -8.46 -6.22
CA PHE A 35 6.49 -7.48 -7.24
C PHE A 35 7.38 -8.09 -8.33
N SER A 36 8.11 -9.16 -8.02
CA SER A 36 8.89 -9.94 -9.00
C SER A 36 8.04 -10.64 -10.08
N GLU A 37 6.73 -10.81 -9.87
CA GLU A 37 5.81 -11.31 -10.90
C GLU A 37 5.41 -10.23 -11.92
N ILE A 38 5.76 -8.96 -11.67
CA ILE A 38 5.46 -7.84 -12.56
C ILE A 38 6.60 -7.68 -13.56
N SER A 39 6.24 -7.62 -14.84
CA SER A 39 7.16 -7.42 -15.95
C SER A 39 6.93 -6.06 -16.62
N LYS A 40 7.84 -5.67 -17.53
CA LYS A 40 7.73 -4.46 -18.38
C LYS A 40 7.45 -3.18 -17.57
N VAL A 41 8.11 -3.07 -16.41
CA VAL A 41 7.85 -1.96 -15.49
C VAL A 41 8.36 -0.64 -16.09
N LYS A 42 7.47 0.33 -16.21
CA LYS A 42 7.80 1.73 -16.48
C LYS A 42 7.60 2.52 -15.20
N TYR A 43 8.69 3.01 -14.63
CA TYR A 43 8.66 3.71 -13.36
C TYR A 43 8.19 5.17 -13.52
N ASN A 44 7.55 5.70 -12.48
CA ASN A 44 7.24 7.11 -12.31
C ASN A 44 6.43 7.73 -13.47
N VAL A 45 5.39 7.03 -13.93
CA VAL A 45 4.53 7.51 -15.03
C VAL A 45 3.58 8.62 -14.59
N ALA A 46 3.28 8.71 -13.30
CA ALA A 46 2.59 9.84 -12.69
C ALA A 46 2.99 9.98 -11.21
N LYS A 47 2.94 11.20 -10.68
CA LYS A 47 3.20 11.50 -9.26
C LYS A 47 2.15 12.45 -8.73
N GLY A 48 1.63 12.17 -7.55
CA GLY A 48 0.70 13.03 -6.82
C GLY A 48 1.10 13.16 -5.35
N GLY A 49 0.30 13.91 -4.58
CA GLY A 49 0.57 14.14 -3.15
C GLY A 49 0.54 12.89 -2.27
N SER A 50 -0.07 11.79 -2.74
CA SER A 50 -0.23 10.55 -1.97
C SER A 50 0.56 9.35 -2.52
N GLY A 51 1.41 9.57 -3.54
CA GLY A 51 2.16 8.47 -4.12
C GLY A 51 2.61 8.67 -5.55
N THR A 52 3.22 7.61 -6.07
CA THR A 52 3.73 7.49 -7.43
C THR A 52 3.05 6.33 -8.13
N ILE A 53 2.72 6.51 -9.40
CA ILE A 53 2.17 5.45 -10.26
C ILE A 53 3.29 4.95 -11.18
N HIS A 54 3.39 3.63 -11.28
CA HIS A 54 4.20 2.90 -12.25
C HIS A 54 3.26 2.10 -13.15
N LEU A 55 3.68 1.82 -14.38
CA LEU A 55 2.98 0.91 -15.27
C LEU A 55 3.72 -0.43 -15.29
N GLY A 56 3.01 -1.53 -15.39
CA GLY A 56 3.62 -2.85 -15.57
C GLY A 56 2.69 -3.83 -16.27
N ALA A 57 3.14 -5.07 -16.38
CA ALA A 57 2.35 -6.18 -16.88
C ALA A 57 2.40 -7.37 -15.91
N TRP A 58 1.24 -7.84 -15.49
CA TRP A 58 1.09 -9.05 -14.68
C TRP A 58 0.29 -10.10 -15.47
N ARG A 59 0.91 -11.25 -15.76
CA ARG A 59 0.29 -12.32 -16.57
C ARG A 59 -0.32 -11.81 -17.88
N ASN A 60 0.44 -10.99 -18.61
CA ASN A 60 0.04 -10.31 -19.86
C ASN A 60 -1.09 -9.26 -19.73
N MET A 61 -1.54 -8.94 -18.52
CA MET A 61 -2.47 -7.83 -18.28
C MET A 61 -1.72 -6.55 -17.95
N HIS A 62 -2.08 -5.44 -18.58
CA HIS A 62 -1.55 -4.13 -18.19
C HIS A 62 -2.11 -3.72 -16.82
N VAL A 63 -1.22 -3.32 -15.92
CA VAL A 63 -1.57 -2.94 -14.55
C VAL A 63 -0.95 -1.60 -14.20
N ALA A 64 -1.68 -0.81 -13.41
CA ALA A 64 -1.15 0.35 -12.71
C ALA A 64 -0.69 -0.09 -11.31
N ILE A 65 0.52 0.28 -10.93
CA ILE A 65 1.11 -0.02 -9.63
C ILE A 65 1.25 1.29 -8.90
N LYS A 66 0.57 1.41 -7.75
CA LYS A 66 0.66 2.60 -6.91
C LYS A 66 1.61 2.35 -5.75
N GLU A 67 2.74 3.04 -5.77
CA GLU A 67 3.62 3.18 -4.61
C GLU A 67 3.13 4.34 -3.75
N GLN A 68 2.86 4.09 -2.47
CA GLN A 68 2.42 5.13 -1.54
C GLN A 68 3.62 5.70 -0.78
N HIS A 69 3.66 7.04 -0.62
CA HIS A 69 4.74 7.69 0.14
C HIS A 69 4.63 7.46 1.65
N ASN A 70 3.44 7.10 2.14
CA ASN A 70 3.19 6.83 3.56
C ASN A 70 2.22 5.66 3.72
N THR A 71 2.53 4.71 4.60
CA THR A 71 1.65 3.56 4.91
C THR A 71 0.33 3.96 5.57
N ASN A 72 0.25 5.15 6.19
CA ASN A 72 -1.01 5.70 6.72
C ASN A 72 -2.03 6.04 5.63
N ASP A 73 -1.61 6.15 4.36
CA ASP A 73 -2.50 6.41 3.23
C ASP A 73 -3.17 5.12 2.69
N LEU A 74 -2.77 3.94 3.18
CA LEU A 74 -3.33 2.65 2.75
C LEU A 74 -4.78 2.47 3.22
N ILE A 75 -5.12 3.08 4.38
CA ILE A 75 -6.45 3.01 4.99
C ILE A 75 -6.83 4.40 5.45
N LYS A 76 -7.40 5.18 4.54
CA LYS A 76 -8.16 6.37 4.90
C LYS A 76 -9.63 5.97 4.94
N GLU A 77 -10.19 5.89 6.15
CA GLU A 77 -11.63 5.93 6.37
C GLU A 77 -12.18 7.29 5.93
#